data_AF-A0A7S4T8Y0-F1
#
_entry.id   AF-A0A7S4T8Y0-F1
#
_cell.length_a   1.000
_cell.length_b   1.000
_cell.length_c   1.000
_cell.angle_alpha   90.00
_cell.angle_beta   90.00
_cell.angle_gamma   90.00
#
_symmetry.space_group_name_H-M   'P 1'
#
loop_
_entity.id
_entity.type
_entity.pdbx_description
1 polymer ?
#
loop_
_entity_poly.entity_id
_entity_poly.type
_entity_poly.pdbx_seq_one_letter_code
_entity_poly.pdbx_strand_id
1 'polypeptide(L)'
;MEESVTNAVIDTAGVIVLGFLLKRDGDAQESRLKRAAKGAEFAKLAVRGSSSLLEGAAAGTSSGSVSAGKSTTSVALSALRRGRGVDKRVVIAAGGKDKISDVLKEAKALGDDALSVNDLVIVPVVLPQCTAPLGLDDVTLIEQENVLLPAGGNWRSIIADEAEDARKQGVDVEKEGFCIVLKKNGRVGQRTRGIFLDRMCGEVTERREAGMDVKNI
;
A
#
# COMPACT_ATOMS: atom_id res chain seq x y z
N MET A 1 2.17 -48.07 -42.98
CA MET A 1 3.24 -47.60 -42.06
C MET A 1 3.24 -46.09 -41.93
N GLU A 2 3.07 -45.32 -43.01
CA GLU A 2 3.06 -43.85 -42.97
C GLU A 2 2.00 -43.25 -42.04
N GLU A 3 0.77 -43.76 -42.03
CA GLU A 3 -0.30 -43.25 -41.15
C GLU A 3 0.02 -43.40 -39.64
N SER A 4 0.71 -44.48 -39.26
CA SER A 4 1.09 -44.71 -37.86
C SER A 4 2.18 -43.74 -37.39
N VAL A 5 3.09 -43.35 -38.29
CA VAL A 5 4.15 -42.39 -37.98
C VAL A 5 3.55 -40.99 -37.86
N THR A 6 2.64 -40.62 -38.76
CA THR A 6 1.94 -39.33 -38.72
C THR A 6 1.14 -39.16 -37.41
N ASN A 7 0.38 -40.18 -37.00
CA ASN A 7 -0.35 -40.14 -35.73
C ASN A 7 0.58 -40.01 -34.53
N ALA A 8 1.68 -40.76 -34.48
CA ALA A 8 2.66 -40.67 -33.39
C ALA A 8 3.32 -39.28 -33.30
N VAL A 9 3.59 -38.64 -34.44
CA VAL A 9 4.12 -37.26 -34.49
C VAL A 9 3.10 -36.26 -33.97
N ILE A 10 1.84 -36.38 -34.37
CA ILE A 10 0.76 -35.50 -33.91
C ILE A 10 0.55 -35.66 -32.40
N ASP A 11 0.52 -36.88 -31.88
CA ASP A 11 0.37 -37.14 -30.45
C ASP A 11 1.55 -36.57 -29.66
N THR A 12 2.78 -36.76 -30.15
CA THR A 12 3.99 -36.21 -29.51
C THR A 12 3.96 -34.69 -29.50
N ALA A 13 3.59 -34.06 -30.63
CA ALA A 13 3.45 -32.60 -30.70
C ALA A 13 2.35 -32.10 -29.76
N GLY A 14 1.23 -32.82 -29.66
CA GLY A 14 0.14 -32.53 -28.73
C GLY A 14 0.59 -32.55 -27.28
N VAL A 15 1.33 -33.58 -26.86
CA VAL A 15 1.89 -33.68 -25.50
C VAL A 15 2.85 -32.53 -25.20
N ILE A 16 3.72 -32.16 -26.16
CA ILE A 16 4.65 -31.04 -26.00
C ILE A 16 3.89 -29.72 -25.81
N VAL A 17 2.89 -29.45 -26.65
CA VAL A 17 2.07 -28.23 -26.58
C VAL A 17 1.30 -28.17 -25.25
N LEU A 18 0.67 -29.27 -24.84
CA LEU A 18 -0.03 -29.37 -23.56
C LEU A 18 0.92 -29.14 -22.37
N GLY A 19 2.11 -29.74 -22.41
CA GLY A 19 3.15 -29.53 -21.40
C GLY A 19 3.57 -28.05 -21.31
N PHE A 20 3.74 -27.39 -22.45
CA PHE A 20 4.06 -25.95 -22.49
C PHE A 20 2.93 -25.08 -21.91
N LEU A 21 1.68 -25.36 -22.28
CA LEU A 21 0.51 -24.64 -21.76
C LEU A 21 0.34 -24.84 -20.25
N LEU A 22 0.54 -26.06 -19.75
CA LEU A 22 0.51 -26.36 -18.32
C LEU A 22 1.59 -25.60 -17.55
N LYS A 23 2.82 -25.56 -18.08
CA LYS A 23 3.91 -24.78 -17.47
C LYS A 23 3.55 -23.29 -17.41
N ARG A 24 3.06 -22.73 -18.52
CA ARG A 24 2.66 -21.32 -18.59
C ARG A 24 1.51 -20.99 -17.62
N ASP A 25 0.53 -21.89 -17.46
CA ASP A 25 -0.55 -21.69 -16.49
C ASP A 25 -0.03 -21.78 -15.05
N GLY A 26 0.86 -22.72 -14.76
CA GLY A 26 1.57 -22.81 -13.48
C GLY A 26 2.29 -21.51 -13.10
N ASP A 27 3.09 -20.98 -14.03
CA ASP A 27 3.80 -19.70 -13.84
C ASP A 27 2.82 -18.53 -13.58
N ALA A 28 1.68 -18.51 -14.27
CA ALA A 28 0.65 -17.50 -14.09
C ALA A 28 -0.05 -17.62 -12.73
N GLN A 29 -0.32 -18.84 -12.27
CA GLN A 29 -0.90 -19.11 -10.96
C GLN A 29 0.06 -18.70 -9.83
N GLU A 30 1.34 -19.09 -9.93
CA GLU A 30 2.36 -18.67 -8.97
C GLU A 30 2.49 -17.15 -8.89
N SER A 31 2.48 -16.45 -10.04
CA SER A 31 2.52 -14.99 -10.06
C SER A 31 1.31 -14.35 -9.36
N ARG A 32 0.12 -14.94 -9.51
CA ARG A 32 -1.11 -14.50 -8.82
C ARG A 32 -1.02 -14.77 -7.31
N LEU A 33 -0.53 -15.94 -6.91
CA LEU A 33 -0.34 -16.31 -5.50
C LEU A 33 0.68 -15.41 -4.82
N LYS A 34 1.83 -15.13 -5.45
CA LYS A 34 2.84 -14.19 -4.91
C LYS A 34 2.27 -12.78 -4.71
N ARG A 35 1.46 -12.30 -5.66
CA ARG A 35 0.78 -11.00 -5.53
C ARG A 35 -0.28 -11.00 -4.42
N ALA A 36 -1.04 -12.07 -4.27
CA ALA A 36 -2.03 -12.22 -3.21
C ALA A 36 -1.35 -12.30 -1.83
N ALA A 37 -0.24 -13.03 -1.72
CA ALA A 37 0.56 -13.14 -0.50
C ALA A 37 1.11 -11.77 -0.08
N LYS A 38 1.77 -11.03 -0.98
CA LYS A 38 2.22 -9.65 -0.68
C LYS A 38 1.08 -8.76 -0.20
N GLY A 39 -0.08 -8.80 -0.87
CA GLY A 39 -1.26 -8.03 -0.46
C GLY A 39 -1.80 -8.43 0.93
N ALA A 40 -1.70 -9.70 1.30
CA ALA A 40 -2.05 -10.19 2.63
C ALA A 40 -1.05 -9.76 3.70
N GLU A 41 0.23 -9.62 3.36
CA GLU A 41 1.26 -9.09 4.26
C GLU A 41 1.02 -7.62 4.58
N PHE A 42 0.75 -6.77 3.57
CA PHE A 42 0.34 -5.38 3.81
C PHE A 42 -0.93 -5.30 4.68
N ALA A 43 -1.90 -6.20 4.48
CA ALA A 43 -3.14 -6.24 5.25
C ALA A 43 -2.95 -6.38 6.77
N LYS A 44 -1.87 -7.06 7.18
CA LYS A 44 -1.56 -7.38 8.58
C LYS A 44 -0.76 -6.28 9.27
N LEU A 45 -0.24 -5.32 8.52
CA LEU A 45 0.49 -4.19 9.10
C LEU A 45 -0.42 -3.38 10.01
N ALA A 46 0.06 -3.04 11.20
CA ALA A 46 -0.69 -2.25 12.16
C ALA A 46 -0.25 -0.78 12.12
N VAL A 47 -1.24 0.10 12.14
CA VAL A 47 -1.11 1.55 12.14
C VAL A 47 -1.84 2.14 13.33
N ARG A 48 -1.37 3.29 13.81
CA ARG A 48 -2.00 4.06 14.88
C ARG A 48 -2.30 5.48 14.40
N GLY A 49 -3.38 6.06 14.89
CA GLY A 49 -3.76 7.44 14.59
C GLY A 49 -4.78 7.99 15.56
N SER A 50 -5.35 9.14 15.19
CA SER A 50 -6.47 9.74 15.92
C SER A 50 -7.66 8.81 15.96
N SER A 51 -8.42 8.85 17.06
CA SER A 51 -9.63 8.04 17.19
C SER A 51 -10.74 8.50 16.24
N SER A 52 -10.79 9.78 15.83
CA SER A 52 -11.75 10.27 14.84
C SER A 52 -11.54 9.61 13.47
N LEU A 53 -10.29 9.48 13.03
CA LEU A 53 -9.95 8.81 11.77
C LEU A 53 -10.27 7.31 11.80
N LEU A 54 -10.22 6.68 12.98
CA LEU A 54 -10.31 5.23 13.14
C LEU A 54 -11.61 4.75 13.78
N GLU A 55 -12.58 5.63 13.99
CA GLU A 55 -13.83 5.34 14.72
C GLU A 55 -14.61 4.16 14.10
N GLY A 56 -14.61 4.05 12.77
CA GLY A 56 -15.22 2.92 12.05
C GLY A 56 -14.40 1.62 12.06
N ALA A 57 -13.07 1.70 12.21
CA ALA A 57 -12.16 0.55 12.18
C ALA A 57 -11.98 -0.12 13.54
N ALA A 58 -12.29 0.57 14.64
CA ALA A 58 -12.03 0.12 16.01
C ALA A 58 -12.95 -1.02 16.50
N ALA A 59 -14.03 -1.33 15.78
CA ALA A 59 -15.09 -2.26 16.21
C ALA A 59 -14.69 -3.75 16.27
N GLY A 60 -13.46 -4.13 15.93
CA GLY A 60 -13.05 -5.55 15.90
C GLY A 60 -11.65 -5.92 16.37
N THR A 61 -10.76 -4.97 16.70
CA THR A 61 -9.34 -5.27 17.05
C THR A 61 -8.66 -4.23 17.94
N SER A 62 -9.40 -3.33 18.61
CA SER A 62 -8.80 -2.20 19.32
C SER A 62 -8.12 -2.60 20.64
N SER A 63 -6.79 -2.44 20.69
CA SER A 63 -6.06 -2.22 21.94
C SER A 63 -5.88 -0.72 22.08
N GLY A 64 -6.84 -0.07 22.76
CA GLY A 64 -6.80 1.37 23.00
C GLY A 64 -5.90 1.69 24.19
N SER A 65 -4.87 2.50 23.96
CA SER A 65 -4.06 3.10 25.02
C SER A 65 -4.60 4.49 25.31
N VAL A 66 -5.34 4.64 26.41
CA VAL A 66 -5.79 5.96 26.89
C VAL A 66 -4.66 6.54 27.74
N SER A 67 -3.85 7.43 27.17
CA SER A 67 -2.91 8.25 27.94
C SER A 67 -3.48 9.67 28.02
N ALA A 68 -3.58 10.18 29.25
CA ALA A 68 -4.10 11.49 29.67
C ALA A 68 -4.54 12.44 28.52
N GLY A 69 -5.80 12.35 28.11
CA GLY A 69 -6.47 13.34 27.25
C GLY A 69 -6.38 13.12 25.73
N LYS A 70 -5.62 12.16 25.21
CA LYS A 70 -5.51 11.89 23.76
C LYS A 70 -5.73 10.41 23.44
N SER A 71 -6.86 10.07 22.81
CA SER A 71 -7.19 8.69 22.44
C SER A 71 -6.52 8.31 21.12
N THR A 72 -5.43 7.56 21.18
CA THR A 72 -4.83 6.92 20.00
C THR A 72 -5.32 5.49 19.87
N THR A 73 -5.76 5.10 18.68
CA THR A 73 -6.21 3.74 18.40
C THR A 73 -5.26 3.08 17.41
N SER A 74 -4.95 1.80 17.61
CA SER A 74 -4.18 0.99 16.68
C SER A 74 -5.10 0.00 15.96
N VAL A 75 -5.00 -0.07 14.64
CA VAL A 75 -5.76 -1.01 13.79
C VAL A 75 -4.87 -1.61 12.70
N ALA A 76 -5.28 -2.74 12.12
CA ALA A 76 -4.61 -3.27 10.93
C ALA A 76 -5.01 -2.47 9.67
N LEU A 77 -4.12 -2.39 8.67
CA LEU A 77 -4.45 -1.77 7.37
C LEU A 77 -5.65 -2.43 6.68
N SER A 78 -5.94 -3.70 6.99
CA SER A 78 -7.14 -4.38 6.52
C SER A 78 -8.45 -3.76 7.02
N ALA A 79 -8.45 -3.05 8.14
CA ALA A 79 -9.61 -2.37 8.69
C ALA A 79 -9.95 -1.06 7.94
N LEU A 80 -8.99 -0.51 7.19
CA LEU A 80 -9.22 0.68 6.35
C LEU A 80 -9.88 0.34 5.00
N ARG A 81 -10.09 -0.95 4.73
CA ARG A 81 -10.68 -1.42 3.47
C ARG A 81 -12.16 -1.10 3.38
N ARG A 82 -12.65 -1.06 2.14
CA ARG A 82 -14.06 -0.87 1.80
C ARG A 82 -14.96 -1.85 2.56
N GLY A 83 -16.04 -1.34 3.15
CA GLY A 83 -17.01 -2.12 3.90
C GLY A 83 -16.55 -2.49 5.32
N ARG A 84 -15.52 -1.82 5.83
CA ARG A 84 -15.01 -1.97 7.21
C ARG A 84 -15.11 -0.68 8.02
N GLY A 85 -15.82 0.32 7.51
CA GLY A 85 -16.22 1.53 8.24
C GLY A 85 -15.43 2.79 7.92
N VAL A 86 -14.19 2.68 7.43
CA VAL A 86 -13.32 3.86 7.17
C VAL A 86 -13.10 4.10 5.67
N ASP A 87 -13.08 3.05 4.85
CA ASP A 87 -13.06 3.09 3.37
C ASP A 87 -11.98 4.02 2.77
N LYS A 88 -10.76 3.97 3.31
CA LYS A 88 -9.62 4.80 2.87
C LYS A 88 -8.62 4.04 2.01
N ARG A 89 -7.96 4.78 1.13
CA ARG A 89 -6.72 4.38 0.46
C ARG A 89 -5.54 4.73 1.34
N VAL A 90 -4.51 3.90 1.28
CA VAL A 90 -3.33 4.07 2.12
C VAL A 90 -2.14 4.34 1.22
N VAL A 91 -1.49 5.48 1.41
CA VAL A 91 -0.23 5.83 0.78
C VAL A 91 0.88 5.58 1.78
N ILE A 92 1.58 4.47 1.62
CA ILE A 92 2.79 4.20 2.41
C ILE A 92 3.92 5.00 1.77
N ALA A 93 4.36 6.05 2.45
CA ALA A 93 5.42 6.94 2.02
C ALA A 93 6.71 6.54 2.74
N ALA A 94 7.70 5.99 2.02
CA ALA A 94 8.95 5.51 2.59
C ALA A 94 10.13 6.34 2.06
N GLY A 95 10.95 6.87 2.96
CA GLY A 95 12.05 7.76 2.60
C GLY A 95 12.98 8.06 3.77
N GLY A 96 14.07 8.79 3.52
CA GLY A 96 14.92 9.31 4.59
C GLY A 96 14.19 10.35 5.46
N LYS A 97 14.78 10.70 6.61
CA LYS A 97 14.15 11.60 7.59
C LYS A 97 13.73 12.94 6.96
N ASP A 98 14.61 13.55 6.16
CA ASP A 98 14.36 14.84 5.52
C ASP A 98 13.22 14.74 4.50
N LYS A 99 13.25 13.69 3.65
CA LYS A 99 12.20 13.48 2.65
C LYS A 99 10.83 13.24 3.29
N ILE A 100 10.77 12.46 4.38
CA ILE A 100 9.52 12.25 5.12
C ILE A 100 9.04 13.53 5.79
N SER A 101 9.95 14.37 6.29
CA SER A 101 9.57 15.70 6.81
C SER A 101 8.90 16.56 5.73
N ASP A 102 9.43 16.56 4.51
CA ASP A 102 8.84 17.30 3.40
C ASP A 102 7.48 16.75 2.99
N VAL A 103 7.31 15.42 2.96
CA VAL A 103 6.03 14.78 2.69
C VAL A 103 4.97 15.15 3.73
N LEU A 104 5.35 15.22 5.01
CA LEU A 104 4.43 15.63 6.08
C LEU A 104 4.05 17.10 5.98
N LYS A 105 4.98 17.98 5.57
CA LYS A 105 4.67 19.39 5.27
C LYS A 105 3.74 19.51 4.07
N GLU A 106 3.98 18.74 3.01
CA GLU A 106 3.12 18.69 1.82
C GLU A 106 1.71 18.20 2.18
N ALA A 107 1.61 17.13 2.98
CA ALA A 107 0.33 16.64 3.49
C ALA A 107 -0.44 17.70 4.27
N LYS A 108 0.26 18.46 5.12
CA LYS A 108 -0.32 19.58 5.87
C LYS A 108 -0.73 20.75 4.96
N ALA A 109 0.02 21.01 3.89
CA ALA A 109 -0.25 22.09 2.94
C ALA A 109 -1.43 21.80 2.01
N LEU A 110 -1.59 20.55 1.58
CA LEU A 110 -2.77 20.09 0.82
C LEU A 110 -4.05 20.18 1.66
N GLY A 111 -3.90 20.15 2.98
CA GLY A 111 -5.00 20.29 3.93
C GLY A 111 -5.85 19.03 4.02
N ASP A 112 -6.66 18.98 5.08
CA ASP A 112 -7.52 17.83 5.33
C ASP A 112 -8.62 17.70 4.26
N ASP A 113 -9.03 18.78 3.61
CA ASP A 113 -10.05 18.77 2.57
C ASP A 113 -9.61 17.98 1.33
N ALA A 114 -8.42 18.24 0.79
CA ALA A 114 -7.97 17.58 -0.44
C ALA A 114 -7.71 16.08 -0.22
N LEU A 115 -7.13 15.72 0.92
CA LEU A 115 -6.84 14.32 1.25
C LEU A 115 -8.12 13.55 1.62
N SER A 116 -9.02 14.16 2.38
CA SER A 116 -10.28 13.53 2.78
C SER A 116 -11.23 13.32 1.61
N VAL A 117 -11.37 14.31 0.71
CA VAL A 117 -12.20 14.23 -0.50
C VAL A 117 -11.72 13.13 -1.46
N ASN A 118 -10.44 12.79 -1.40
CA ASN A 118 -9.83 11.73 -2.20
C ASN A 118 -9.66 10.40 -1.43
N ASP A 119 -10.17 10.33 -0.19
CA ASP A 119 -10.05 9.20 0.71
C ASP A 119 -8.61 8.70 0.87
N LEU A 120 -7.65 9.61 0.88
CA LEU A 120 -6.22 9.30 0.99
C LEU A 120 -5.75 9.48 2.43
N VAL A 121 -5.11 8.44 2.95
CA VAL A 121 -4.43 8.46 4.24
C VAL A 121 -2.97 8.11 4.04
N ILE A 122 -2.08 8.86 4.68
CA ILE A 122 -0.64 8.75 4.50
C ILE A 122 -0.03 8.01 5.69
N VAL A 123 0.83 7.05 5.39
CA VAL A 123 1.63 6.32 6.38
C VAL A 123 3.10 6.60 6.14
N PRO A 124 3.71 7.55 6.87
CA PRO A 124 5.13 7.86 6.76
C PRO A 124 5.98 6.76 7.41
N VAL A 125 6.99 6.29 6.68
CA VAL A 125 7.96 5.30 7.13
C VAL A 125 9.37 5.84 6.89
N VAL A 126 10.14 5.97 7.97
CA VAL A 126 11.51 6.47 7.89
C VAL A 126 12.47 5.30 7.62
N LEU A 127 13.26 5.44 6.56
CA LEU A 127 14.35 4.54 6.20
C LEU A 127 15.68 5.01 6.82
N PRO A 128 16.62 4.09 7.08
CA PRO A 128 16.58 2.65 6.81
C PRO A 128 15.91 1.81 7.92
N GLN A 129 15.46 2.41 9.01
CA GLN A 129 14.95 1.69 10.19
C GLN A 129 13.56 1.09 9.96
N CYS A 130 12.83 1.57 8.95
CA CYS A 130 11.45 1.20 8.64
C CYS A 130 10.49 1.45 9.81
N THR A 131 10.68 2.58 10.50
CA THR A 131 9.90 2.97 11.69
C THR A 131 9.01 4.16 11.42
N ALA A 132 8.11 4.45 12.36
CA ALA A 132 7.44 5.74 12.40
C ALA A 132 8.47 6.89 12.49
N PRO A 133 8.12 8.10 12.02
CA PRO A 133 8.91 9.32 12.18
C PRO A 133 8.99 9.79 13.65
N LEU A 134 9.67 9.01 14.50
CA LEU A 134 9.93 9.35 15.90
C LEU A 134 11.01 10.45 15.97
N GLY A 135 10.80 11.48 16.79
CA GLY A 135 11.73 12.62 16.89
C GLY A 135 11.70 13.58 15.69
N LEU A 136 10.62 13.53 14.90
CA LEU A 136 10.12 14.68 14.15
C LEU A 136 9.02 15.25 15.07
N ASP A 137 9.42 16.17 15.96
CA ASP A 137 8.78 16.53 17.24
C ASP A 137 7.42 17.24 17.15
N ASP A 138 6.59 16.88 16.18
CA ASP A 138 5.22 17.35 16.11
C ASP A 138 4.31 16.29 16.74
N VAL A 139 4.02 16.47 18.03
CA VAL A 139 2.90 15.80 18.74
C VAL A 139 1.57 15.96 17.95
N THR A 140 1.53 16.92 17.02
CA THR A 140 0.44 17.20 16.08
C THR A 140 0.32 16.19 14.94
N LEU A 141 1.32 15.37 14.63
CA LEU A 141 1.24 14.38 13.53
C LEU A 141 0.18 13.30 13.78
N ILE A 142 -0.03 12.94 15.04
CA ILE A 142 -1.06 11.98 15.46
C ILE A 142 -2.46 12.61 15.41
N GLU A 143 -2.53 13.95 15.46
CA GLU A 143 -3.79 14.70 15.45
C GLU A 143 -4.30 14.98 14.04
N GLN A 144 -3.44 14.85 13.02
CA GLN A 144 -3.84 15.01 11.63
C GLN A 144 -4.80 13.90 11.19
N GLU A 145 -5.95 14.27 10.63
CA GLU A 145 -7.00 13.32 10.23
C GLU A 145 -6.63 12.48 9.00
N ASN A 146 -5.51 12.79 8.33
CA ASN A 146 -5.08 12.09 7.12
C ASN A 146 -3.71 11.41 7.27
N VAL A 147 -3.18 11.31 8.49
CA VAL A 147 -1.89 10.66 8.76
C VAL A 147 -2.04 9.55 9.79
N LEU A 148 -1.44 8.40 9.46
CA LEU A 148 -1.38 7.22 10.31
C LEU A 148 0.07 6.79 10.51
N LEU A 149 0.47 6.48 11.73
CA LEU A 149 1.83 6.07 12.04
C LEU A 149 1.96 4.54 12.08
N PRO A 150 3.09 3.97 11.62
CA PRO A 150 3.42 2.57 11.89
C PRO A 150 3.39 2.27 13.40
N ALA A 151 2.71 1.19 13.81
CA ALA A 151 2.54 0.83 15.22
C ALA A 151 2.93 -0.62 15.55
N GLY A 152 2.81 -1.54 14.59
CA GLY A 152 3.12 -2.95 14.81
C GLY A 152 3.04 -3.79 13.53
N GLY A 153 3.31 -5.09 13.65
CA GLY A 153 3.44 -5.98 12.50
C GLY A 153 4.83 -5.92 11.86
N ASN A 154 4.98 -6.56 10.70
CA ASN A 154 6.29 -6.75 10.06
C ASN A 154 6.67 -5.62 9.08
N TRP A 155 6.54 -4.36 9.52
CA TRP A 155 6.88 -3.18 8.71
C TRP A 155 8.29 -3.24 8.16
N ARG A 156 9.26 -3.67 8.99
CA ARG A 156 10.67 -3.70 8.60
C ARG A 156 10.93 -4.62 7.42
N SER A 157 10.46 -5.88 7.47
CA SER A 157 10.69 -6.83 6.37
C SER A 157 10.02 -6.35 5.09
N ILE A 158 8.74 -5.97 5.17
CA ILE A 158 7.95 -5.61 3.97
C ILE A 158 8.53 -4.36 3.29
N ILE A 159 8.85 -3.33 4.07
CA ILE A 159 9.39 -2.08 3.51
C ILE A 159 10.85 -2.25 3.08
N ALA A 160 11.64 -3.11 3.75
CA ALA A 160 13.00 -3.40 3.31
C ALA A 160 13.03 -4.11 1.96
N ASP A 161 12.15 -5.09 1.73
CA ASP A 161 12.04 -5.78 0.45
C ASP A 161 11.67 -4.80 -0.68
N GLU A 162 10.69 -3.93 -0.43
CA GLU A 162 10.26 -2.91 -1.41
C GLU A 162 11.34 -1.83 -1.63
N ALA A 163 12.11 -1.49 -0.59
CA ALA A 163 13.26 -0.60 -0.73
C ALA A 163 14.40 -1.25 -1.53
N GLU A 164 14.63 -2.55 -1.39
CA GLU A 164 15.60 -3.28 -2.20
C GLU A 164 15.17 -3.32 -3.67
N ASP A 165 13.90 -3.61 -3.93
CA ASP A 165 13.32 -3.58 -5.28
C ASP A 165 13.43 -2.18 -5.91
N ALA A 166 13.20 -1.11 -5.13
CA ALA A 166 13.38 0.27 -5.59
C ALA A 166 14.85 0.61 -5.88
N ARG A 167 15.79 0.17 -5.04
CA ARG A 167 17.24 0.35 -5.27
C ARG A 167 17.70 -0.37 -6.54
N LYS A 168 17.20 -1.58 -6.82
CA LYS A 168 17.47 -2.31 -8.07
C LYS A 168 17.00 -1.54 -9.31
N GLN A 169 16.00 -0.68 -9.16
CA GLN A 169 15.49 0.21 -10.21
C GLN A 169 16.22 1.57 -10.27
N GLY A 170 17.28 1.75 -9.48
CA GLY A 170 18.09 2.98 -9.47
C GLY A 170 17.49 4.13 -8.66
N VAL A 171 16.56 3.86 -7.73
CA VAL A 171 15.99 4.87 -6.84
C VAL A 171 16.88 5.09 -5.63
N ASP A 172 17.24 6.34 -5.35
CA ASP A 172 17.82 6.72 -4.06
C ASP A 172 16.70 6.78 -3.02
N VAL A 173 16.48 5.66 -2.34
CA VAL A 173 15.36 5.50 -1.40
C VAL A 173 15.43 6.45 -0.21
N GLU A 174 16.60 7.02 0.12
CA GLU A 174 16.71 7.97 1.23
C GLU A 174 16.39 9.39 0.78
N LYS A 175 16.89 9.81 -0.40
CA LYS A 175 16.68 11.18 -0.91
C LYS A 175 15.37 11.34 -1.69
N GLU A 176 15.09 10.43 -2.60
CA GLU A 176 13.89 10.50 -3.44
C GLU A 176 12.70 9.88 -2.73
N GLY A 177 12.94 8.80 -1.99
CA GLY A 177 11.89 7.97 -1.41
C GLY A 177 11.10 7.21 -2.46
N PHE A 178 10.14 6.42 -1.99
CA PHE A 178 9.16 5.74 -2.83
C PHE A 178 7.82 5.69 -2.11
N CYS A 179 6.75 5.47 -2.87
CA CYS A 179 5.44 5.24 -2.28
C CYS A 179 4.77 3.98 -2.80
N ILE A 180 3.98 3.36 -1.92
CA ILE A 180 3.10 2.26 -2.25
C ILE A 180 1.68 2.70 -1.96
N VAL A 181 0.82 2.66 -2.98
CA VAL A 181 -0.57 3.07 -2.86
C VAL A 181 -1.45 1.82 -2.77
N LEU A 182 -2.07 1.61 -1.62
CA LEU A 182 -3.09 0.59 -1.41
C LEU A 182 -4.46 1.15 -1.78
N LYS A 183 -5.18 0.41 -2.63
CA LYS A 183 -6.57 0.71 -3.00
C LYS A 183 -7.50 0.44 -1.82
N LYS A 184 -8.74 0.93 -1.89
CA LYS A 184 -9.78 0.67 -0.87
C LYS A 184 -10.09 -0.82 -0.70
N ASN A 185 -9.82 -1.67 -1.69
CA ASN A 185 -9.96 -3.13 -1.54
C ASN A 185 -8.75 -3.81 -0.88
N GLY A 186 -7.72 -3.04 -0.49
CA GLY A 186 -6.49 -3.50 0.14
C GLY A 186 -5.47 -4.13 -0.81
N ARG A 187 -5.70 -4.11 -2.12
CA ARG A 187 -4.69 -4.50 -3.10
C ARG A 187 -3.71 -3.37 -3.33
N VAL A 188 -2.45 -3.71 -3.60
CA VAL A 188 -1.46 -2.75 -4.07
C VAL A 188 -1.90 -2.24 -5.44
N GLY A 189 -2.15 -0.95 -5.55
CA GLY A 189 -2.56 -0.28 -6.77
C GLY A 189 -1.37 0.19 -7.58
N GLN A 190 -0.44 0.90 -6.94
CA GLN A 190 0.69 1.52 -7.61
C GLN A 190 1.92 1.53 -6.69
N ARG A 191 3.10 1.44 -7.32
CA ARG A 191 4.40 1.74 -6.72
C ARG A 191 5.00 2.87 -7.54
N THR A 192 5.48 3.91 -6.88
CA THR A 192 6.03 5.09 -7.58
C THR A 192 7.41 5.40 -7.03
N ARG A 193 8.32 5.79 -7.94
CA ARG A 193 9.58 6.43 -7.60
C ARG A 193 9.27 7.85 -7.12
N GLY A 194 9.76 8.22 -5.94
CA GLY A 194 9.39 9.47 -5.30
C GLY A 194 8.01 9.42 -4.66
N ILE A 195 7.66 10.53 -4.01
CA ILE A 195 6.42 10.73 -3.26
C ILE A 195 5.85 12.08 -3.71
N PHE A 196 4.66 12.05 -4.31
CA PHE A 196 3.99 13.21 -4.93
C PHE A 196 2.50 13.20 -4.55
N LEU A 197 2.15 13.82 -3.42
CA LEU A 197 0.78 13.72 -2.89
C LEU A 197 -0.20 14.55 -3.73
N ASP A 198 0.22 15.74 -4.16
CA ASP A 198 -0.59 16.63 -5.01
C ASP A 198 -1.05 15.92 -6.30
N ARG A 199 -0.12 15.27 -6.99
CA ARG A 199 -0.42 14.45 -8.18
C ARG A 199 -1.41 13.33 -7.89
N MET A 200 -1.29 12.65 -6.74
CA MET A 200 -2.21 11.57 -6.38
C MET A 200 -3.64 12.08 -6.13
N CYS A 201 -3.78 13.26 -5.52
CA CYS A 201 -5.06 13.93 -5.35
C CYS A 201 -5.63 14.35 -6.72
N GLY A 202 -4.82 15.00 -7.55
CA GLY A 202 -5.19 15.44 -8.90
C GLY A 202 -5.71 14.30 -9.78
N GLU A 203 -5.02 13.15 -9.80
CA GLU A 203 -5.43 11.98 -10.59
C GLU A 203 -6.83 11.43 -10.20
N VAL A 204 -7.24 11.57 -8.94
CA VAL A 204 -8.57 11.13 -8.49
C VAL A 204 -9.64 12.15 -8.89
N THR A 205 -9.34 13.44 -8.73
CA THR A 205 -10.21 14.54 -9.15
C THR A 205 -10.47 14.49 -10.65
N GLU A 206 -9.41 14.40 -11.47
CA GLU A 206 -9.52 14.29 -12.93
C GLU A 206 -10.39 13.09 -13.34
N ARG A 207 -10.22 11.94 -12.67
CA ARG A 207 -11.04 10.77 -12.97
C ARG A 207 -12.51 10.97 -12.63
N ARG A 208 -12.78 11.64 -11.53
CA ARG A 208 -14.14 11.97 -11.10
C ARG A 208 -14.80 12.93 -12.08
N GLU A 209 -14.08 13.96 -12.52
CA GLU A 209 -14.56 14.95 -13.51
C GLU A 209 -14.80 14.32 -14.89
N ALA A 210 -13.98 13.36 -15.29
CA ALA A 210 -14.18 12.57 -16.51
C ALA A 210 -15.33 11.54 -16.42
N GLY A 211 -16.06 11.48 -15.30
CA GLY A 211 -17.18 10.56 -15.08
C GLY A 211 -16.76 9.10 -14.88
N MET A 212 -15.49 8.84 -14.51
CA MET A 212 -15.01 7.48 -14.25
C MET A 212 -15.33 7.01 -12.83
N ASP A 213 -15.47 5.68 -12.66
CA ASP A 213 -15.73 5.09 -11.33
C ASP A 213 -14.49 5.17 -10.42
N VAL A 214 -14.56 6.02 -9.40
CA VAL A 214 -13.53 6.20 -8.36
C VAL A 214 -13.82 5.40 -7.08
N LYS A 215 -14.84 4.53 -7.03
CA LYS A 215 -15.23 3.81 -5.80
C LYS A 215 -14.14 2.90 -5.22
N ASN A 216 -13.19 2.46 -6.03
CA ASN A 216 -12.09 1.55 -5.63
C ASN A 216 -10.70 2.19 -5.72
N ILE A 217 -10.66 3.41 -6.25
CA ILE A 217 -9.47 4.25 -6.32
C ILE A 217 -9.66 5.35 -5.29
#